data_AF-A0A939VL77-F1
#
_entry.id   AF-A0A939VL77-F1
#
_cell.length_a   1.000
_cell.length_b   1.000
_cell.length_c   1.000
_cell.angle_alpha   90.00
_cell.angle_beta   90.00
_cell.angle_gamma   90.00
#
_symmetry.space_group_name_H-M   'P 1'
#
loop_
_entity.id
_entity.type
_entity.pdbx_description
1 polymer ?
#
loop_
_entity_poly.entity_id
_entity_poly.type
_entity_poly.pdbx_seq_one_letter_code
_entity_poly.pdbx_strand_id
1 'polypeptide(L)'
;MKKLMLLIVACVCMSFAAKADQLAYISEEDARAAVELLQKQKYVLLYCGCCDDDQLQYVKIISVSYRYTGFEQYYEVFVEGVDANGNPVSEAIDLAYAHIQKKKIALCVGKALHLECDPCIEGQLMWTGTKF
;
A
#
# COMPACT_ATOMS: atom_id res chain seq x y z
N MET A 1 -4.06 43.40 -10.30
CA MET A 1 -3.89 42.80 -8.96
C MET A 1 -5.03 41.84 -8.57
N LYS A 2 -6.32 42.21 -8.71
CA LYS A 2 -7.45 41.28 -8.41
C LYS A 2 -7.42 39.94 -9.17
N LYS A 3 -6.99 39.94 -10.44
CA LYS A 3 -6.86 38.71 -11.26
C LYS A 3 -5.70 37.80 -10.82
N LEU A 4 -4.63 38.35 -10.25
CA LEU A 4 -3.50 37.59 -9.72
C LEU A 4 -3.86 36.94 -8.37
N MET A 5 -4.64 37.66 -7.56
CA MET A 5 -5.14 37.13 -6.28
C MET A 5 -6.12 35.97 -6.48
N LEU A 6 -6.93 36.01 -7.54
CA LEU A 6 -7.83 34.90 -7.92
C LEU A 6 -7.07 33.64 -8.35
N LEU A 7 -5.91 33.82 -9.01
CA LEU A 7 -5.06 32.71 -9.47
C LEU A 7 -4.37 32.00 -8.29
N ILE A 8 -3.92 32.77 -7.29
CA ILE A 8 -3.30 32.24 -6.07
C ILE A 8 -4.33 31.45 -5.25
N VAL A 9 -5.56 31.95 -5.12
CA VAL A 9 -6.65 31.24 -4.42
C VAL A 9 -7.04 29.95 -5.16
N ALA A 10 -7.02 29.94 -6.50
CA ALA A 10 -7.31 28.74 -7.29
C ALA A 10 -6.23 27.65 -7.18
N CYS A 11 -4.95 28.01 -7.03
CA CYS A 11 -3.87 27.04 -6.83
C CYS A 11 -3.87 26.37 -5.45
N VAL A 12 -4.39 27.04 -4.42
CA VAL A 12 -4.42 26.51 -3.03
C VAL A 12 -5.49 25.42 -2.84
N CYS A 13 -6.48 25.32 -3.74
CA CYS A 13 -7.57 24.35 -3.64
C CYS A 13 -7.29 22.98 -4.28
N MET A 14 -6.07 22.70 -4.77
CA MET A 14 -5.74 21.42 -5.44
C MET A 14 -4.95 20.42 -4.59
N SER A 15 -4.66 20.72 -3.33
CA SER A 15 -3.97 19.80 -2.42
C SER A 15 -4.94 18.91 -1.65
N PHE A 16 -5.90 18.29 -2.34
CA PHE A 16 -6.65 17.16 -1.78
C PHE A 16 -5.74 15.93 -1.82
N ALA A 17 -5.60 15.24 -0.69
CA ALA A 17 -4.75 14.06 -0.51
C ALA A 17 -5.34 12.86 -1.29
N ALA A 18 -5.11 12.82 -2.60
CA ALA A 18 -5.35 11.60 -3.37
C ALA A 18 -4.41 10.49 -2.84
N LYS A 19 -4.91 9.25 -2.76
CA LYS A 19 -4.08 8.04 -2.57
C LYS A 19 -2.99 8.07 -3.63
N ALA A 20 -1.76 8.40 -3.23
CA ALA A 20 -0.64 8.42 -4.15
C ALA A 20 -0.22 6.97 -4.38
N ASP A 21 -0.43 6.44 -5.58
CA ASP A 21 0.08 5.14 -5.98
C ASP A 21 1.60 5.21 -6.11
N GLN A 22 2.32 4.97 -5.01
CA GLN A 22 3.78 5.11 -4.96
C GLN A 22 4.47 3.87 -5.48
N LEU A 23 3.94 2.68 -5.17
CA LEU A 23 4.46 1.39 -5.58
C LEU A 23 3.33 0.43 -6.00
N ALA A 24 2.28 0.96 -6.65
CA ALA A 24 1.25 0.13 -7.28
C ALA A 24 1.72 -0.51 -8.60
N TYR A 25 2.53 0.24 -9.38
CA TYR A 25 3.14 -0.18 -10.63
C TYR A 25 4.66 -0.25 -10.48
N ILE A 26 5.21 -1.46 -10.50
CA ILE A 26 6.64 -1.71 -10.23
C ILE A 26 7.27 -2.58 -11.30
N SER A 27 8.60 -2.73 -11.26
CA SER A 27 9.31 -3.64 -12.17
C SER A 27 8.93 -5.10 -11.92
N GLU A 28 9.13 -5.97 -12.90
CA GLU A 28 8.91 -7.42 -12.73
C GLU A 28 9.76 -8.01 -11.60
N GLU A 29 11.00 -7.54 -11.48
CA GLU A 29 11.94 -7.99 -10.44
C GLU A 29 11.43 -7.65 -9.05
N ASP A 30 10.96 -6.43 -8.85
CA ASP A 30 10.38 -5.97 -7.58
C ASP A 30 9.07 -6.70 -7.28
N ALA A 31 8.23 -6.91 -8.29
CA ALA A 31 6.98 -7.66 -8.14
C ALA A 31 7.22 -9.11 -7.72
N ARG A 32 8.21 -9.78 -8.34
CA ARG A 32 8.61 -11.13 -7.94
C ARG A 32 9.16 -11.16 -6.51
N ALA A 33 10.03 -10.22 -6.15
CA ALA A 33 10.57 -10.12 -4.79
C ALA A 33 9.48 -9.88 -3.74
N ALA A 34 8.49 -9.03 -4.07
CA ALA A 34 7.33 -8.78 -3.22
C ALA A 34 6.47 -10.04 -3.03
N VAL A 35 6.19 -10.79 -4.10
CA VAL A 35 5.46 -12.06 -4.01
C VAL A 35 6.21 -13.06 -3.13
N GLU A 36 7.51 -13.24 -3.34
CA GLU A 36 8.34 -14.15 -2.53
C GLU A 36 8.38 -13.77 -1.03
N LEU A 37 8.32 -12.48 -0.72
CA LEU A 37 8.27 -11.97 0.65
C LEU A 37 6.88 -12.20 1.28
N LEU A 38 5.82 -11.84 0.56
CA LEU A 38 4.44 -11.88 1.04
C LEU A 38 3.90 -13.31 1.18
N GLN A 39 4.29 -14.25 0.30
CA GLN A 39 3.89 -15.65 0.41
C GLN A 39 4.40 -16.34 1.70
N LYS A 40 5.44 -15.80 2.33
CA LYS A 40 5.96 -16.27 3.62
C LYS A 40 5.17 -15.71 4.81
N GLN A 41 4.30 -14.74 4.57
CA GLN A 41 3.51 -14.11 5.60
C GLN A 41 2.14 -14.78 5.70
N LYS A 42 1.65 -14.90 6.94
CA LYS A 42 0.28 -15.36 7.18
C LYS A 42 -0.75 -14.24 6.96
N TYR A 43 -0.33 -12.99 7.15
CA TYR A 43 -1.16 -11.81 7.10
C TYR A 43 -0.41 -10.65 6.46
N VAL A 44 -1.16 -9.78 5.78
CA VAL A 44 -0.72 -8.44 5.38
C VAL A 44 -1.67 -7.42 5.98
N LEU A 45 -1.12 -6.26 6.36
CA LEU A 45 -1.88 -5.11 6.82
C LEU A 45 -1.83 -4.04 5.73
N LEU A 46 -2.99 -3.62 5.23
CA LEU A 46 -3.12 -2.55 4.25
C LEU A 46 -3.51 -1.27 4.98
N TYR A 47 -2.70 -0.23 4.83
CA TYR A 47 -2.92 1.07 5.46
C TYR A 47 -1.99 2.15 4.89
N CYS A 48 -2.58 3.26 4.47
CA CYS A 48 -1.90 4.49 4.09
C CYS A 48 -2.05 5.53 5.21
N GLY A 49 -0.93 6.00 5.77
CA GLY A 49 -0.97 6.88 6.94
C GLY A 49 -1.39 8.34 6.66
N CYS A 50 -1.41 8.78 5.39
CA CYS A 50 -1.81 10.13 4.98
C CYS A 50 -3.06 10.16 4.08
N CYS A 51 -3.70 9.02 3.87
CA CYS A 51 -4.86 8.95 3.00
C CYS A 51 -6.13 9.21 3.81
N ASP A 52 -6.95 10.15 3.33
CA ASP A 52 -8.22 10.48 3.97
C ASP A 52 -9.11 9.23 4.07
N ASP A 53 -9.70 9.03 5.25
CA ASP A 53 -10.62 7.92 5.59
C ASP A 53 -10.07 6.49 5.41
N ASP A 54 -8.76 6.30 5.25
CA ASP A 54 -8.19 4.95 5.15
C ASP A 54 -8.22 4.23 6.51
N GLN A 55 -8.70 2.99 6.50
CA GLN A 55 -8.80 2.17 7.71
C GLN A 55 -7.81 1.01 7.64
N LEU A 56 -7.22 0.67 8.80
CA LEU A 56 -6.36 -0.50 8.95
C LEU A 56 -7.11 -1.78 8.55
N GLN A 57 -6.69 -2.40 7.46
CA GLN A 57 -7.29 -3.64 6.96
C GLN A 57 -6.30 -4.79 7.09
N TYR A 58 -6.61 -5.75 7.96
CA TYR A 58 -5.88 -7.01 8.02
C TYR A 58 -6.45 -7.99 7.01
N VAL A 59 -5.58 -8.56 6.17
CA VAL A 59 -5.92 -9.63 5.23
C VAL A 59 -5.14 -10.88 5.58
N LYS A 60 -5.85 -11.98 5.83
CA LYS A 60 -5.26 -13.32 5.93
C LYS A 60 -4.96 -13.81 4.52
N ILE A 61 -3.68 -13.95 4.21
CA ILE A 61 -3.22 -14.29 2.86
C ILE A 61 -3.57 -15.75 2.57
N ILE A 62 -4.23 -15.97 1.44
CA ILE A 62 -4.44 -17.28 0.82
C ILE A 62 -3.46 -17.45 -0.34
N SER A 63 -3.35 -16.45 -1.19
CA SER A 63 -2.45 -16.46 -2.34
C SER A 63 -1.88 -15.07 -2.59
N VAL A 64 -0.71 -15.02 -3.22
CA VAL A 64 -0.08 -13.79 -3.71
C VAL A 64 0.47 -14.07 -5.09
N SER A 65 0.21 -13.18 -6.04
CA SER A 65 0.68 -13.25 -7.41
C SER A 65 1.09 -11.87 -7.91
N TYR A 66 1.75 -11.80 -9.06
CA TYR A 66 1.94 -10.55 -9.78
C TYR A 66 1.44 -10.68 -11.22
N ARG A 67 1.00 -9.57 -11.81
CA ARG A 67 0.42 -9.54 -13.15
C ARG A 67 0.99 -8.39 -13.96
N TYR A 68 1.25 -8.64 -15.24
CA TYR A 68 1.60 -7.59 -16.17
C TYR A 68 0.39 -6.68 -16.39
N THR A 69 0.61 -5.38 -16.31
CA THR A 69 -0.45 -4.36 -16.33
C THR A 69 -1.02 -4.12 -17.73
N GLY A 70 -0.35 -4.62 -18.76
CA GLY A 70 -0.68 -4.28 -20.16
C GLY A 70 -0.10 -2.95 -20.62
N PHE A 71 0.62 -2.23 -19.75
CA PHE A 71 1.26 -0.96 -20.04
C PHE A 71 2.77 -1.03 -19.74
N GLU A 72 3.57 -0.62 -20.74
CA GLU A 72 5.04 -0.63 -20.68
C GLU A 72 5.62 -1.94 -20.12
N GLN A 73 6.48 -1.88 -19.09
CA GLN A 73 7.05 -3.05 -18.42
C GLN A 73 6.71 -3.03 -16.92
N TYR A 74 5.49 -2.60 -16.59
CA TYR A 74 5.01 -2.50 -15.22
C TYR A 74 4.14 -3.69 -14.81
N TYR A 75 4.26 -4.04 -13.53
CA TYR A 75 3.56 -5.14 -12.90
C TYR A 75 2.89 -4.68 -11.61
N GLU A 76 1.77 -5.32 -11.28
CA GLU A 76 1.02 -5.13 -10.03
C GLU A 76 1.12 -6.41 -9.19
N VAL A 77 1.14 -6.25 -7.86
CA VAL A 77 1.10 -7.37 -6.91
C VAL A 77 -0.32 -7.55 -6.41
N PHE A 78 -0.86 -8.75 -6.56
CA PHE A 78 -2.21 -9.12 -6.12
C PHE A 78 -2.16 -9.97 -4.86
N VAL A 79 -2.99 -9.64 -3.89
CA VAL A 79 -3.25 -10.45 -2.71
C VAL A 79 -4.67 -11.01 -2.77
N GLU A 80 -4.78 -12.33 -2.61
CA GLU A 80 -6.05 -13.00 -2.39
C GLU A 80 -6.10 -13.52 -0.96
N GLY A 81 -7.23 -13.33 -0.29
CA GLY A 81 -7.33 -13.64 1.12
C GLY A 81 -8.73 -13.43 1.68
N VAL A 82 -8.77 -13.27 2.99
CA VAL A 82 -9.99 -12.99 3.74
C VAL A 82 -9.70 -11.84 4.71
N ASP A 83 -10.61 -10.89 4.85
CA ASP A 83 -10.51 -9.80 5.81
C ASP A 83 -10.88 -10.25 7.25
N ALA A 84 -10.80 -9.33 8.22
CA ALA A 84 -11.16 -9.59 9.61
C ALA A 84 -12.66 -9.91 9.85
N ASN A 85 -13.52 -9.61 8.88
CA ASN A 85 -14.97 -9.88 8.93
C ASN A 85 -15.34 -11.20 8.24
N GLY A 86 -14.37 -11.90 7.64
CA GLY A 86 -14.61 -13.12 6.88
C GLY A 86 -14.95 -12.89 5.40
N ASN A 87 -14.89 -11.66 4.91
CA ASN A 87 -15.16 -11.37 3.49
C ASN A 87 -13.95 -11.72 2.63
N PRO A 88 -14.15 -12.28 1.42
CA PRO A 88 -13.06 -12.50 0.49
C PRO A 88 -12.46 -11.17 0.02
N VAL A 89 -11.13 -11.13 -0.07
CA VAL A 89 -10.36 -10.01 -0.61
C VAL A 89 -9.58 -10.52 -1.82
N SER A 90 -9.62 -9.78 -2.92
CA SER A 90 -8.82 -10.03 -4.13
C SER A 90 -8.54 -8.70 -4.79
N GLU A 91 -7.37 -8.12 -4.52
CA GLU A 91 -7.03 -6.78 -5.00
C GLU A 91 -5.53 -6.65 -5.29
N ALA A 92 -5.21 -5.73 -6.20
CA ALA A 92 -3.86 -5.23 -6.36
C ALA A 92 -3.52 -4.31 -5.17
N ILE A 93 -2.31 -4.42 -4.65
CA ILE A 93 -1.86 -3.65 -3.49
C ILE A 93 -0.72 -2.70 -3.86
N ASP A 94 -0.71 -1.51 -3.26
CA ASP A 94 0.44 -0.62 -3.28
C ASP A 94 1.45 -1.06 -2.21
N LEU A 95 2.67 -1.40 -2.61
CA LEU A 95 3.70 -1.86 -1.67
C LEU A 95 4.17 -0.78 -0.68
N ALA A 96 3.91 0.50 -0.95
CA ALA A 96 4.15 1.58 0.00
C ALA A 96 3.17 1.54 1.18
N TYR A 97 1.97 0.95 0.99
CA TYR A 97 0.92 0.91 2.02
C TYR A 97 0.59 -0.51 2.50
N ALA A 98 1.24 -1.53 1.93
CA ALA A 98 1.22 -2.89 2.44
C ALA A 98 2.27 -3.09 3.53
N HIS A 99 1.90 -3.74 4.62
CA HIS A 99 2.76 -3.94 5.78
C HIS A 99 2.77 -5.40 6.25
N ILE A 100 3.96 -5.90 6.58
CA ILE A 100 4.18 -7.26 7.10
C ILE A 100 4.54 -7.23 8.58
N GLN A 101 4.23 -8.32 9.29
CA GLN A 101 4.58 -8.41 10.70
C GLN A 101 6.08 -8.63 10.88
N LYS A 102 6.74 -7.72 11.58
CA LYS A 102 8.13 -7.89 12.06
C LYS A 102 8.16 -7.68 13.57
N LYS A 103 8.18 -8.77 14.34
CA LYS A 103 8.03 -8.75 15.81
C LYS A 103 6.71 -8.06 16.22
N LYS A 104 6.79 -6.88 16.83
CA LYS A 104 5.65 -6.08 17.33
C LYS A 104 5.29 -4.89 16.44
N ILE A 105 5.98 -4.74 15.30
CA ILE A 105 5.73 -3.64 14.35
C ILE A 105 5.21 -4.19 13.03
N ALA A 106 4.48 -3.34 12.31
CA ALA A 106 4.08 -3.52 10.94
C ALA A 106 5.09 -2.79 10.05
N LEU A 107 5.92 -3.55 9.34
CA LEU A 107 6.96 -3.02 8.45
C LEU A 107 6.40 -2.90 7.04
N CYS A 108 6.47 -1.70 6.45
CA CYS A 108 6.10 -1.46 5.05
C CYS A 108 6.89 -2.38 4.09
N VAL A 109 6.18 -3.00 3.13
CA VAL A 109 6.74 -3.95 2.17
C VAL A 109 7.76 -3.27 1.26
N GLY A 110 7.45 -2.09 0.73
CA GLY A 110 8.40 -1.30 -0.06
C GLY A 110 9.71 -1.05 0.70
N LYS A 111 9.62 -0.67 1.98
CA LYS A 111 10.80 -0.51 2.85
C LYS A 111 11.54 -1.82 3.13
N ALA A 112 10.83 -2.94 3.28
CA ALA A 112 11.45 -4.24 3.46
C ALA A 112 12.22 -4.71 2.21
N LEU A 113 11.81 -4.26 1.02
CA LEU A 113 12.46 -4.51 -0.26
C LEU A 113 13.50 -3.44 -0.65
N HIS A 114 13.76 -2.46 0.22
CA HIS A 114 14.67 -1.34 -0.05
C HIS A 114 14.24 -0.42 -1.21
N LEU A 115 12.94 -0.36 -1.50
CA LEU A 115 12.37 0.55 -2.50
C LEU A 115 12.14 1.95 -1.91
N GLU A 116 12.27 2.96 -2.77
CA GLU A 116 11.94 4.34 -2.41
C GLU A 116 10.41 4.49 -2.33
N CYS A 117 9.92 4.91 -1.16
CA CYS A 117 8.51 5.12 -0.85
C CYS A 117 8.36 5.88 0.48
N ASP A 118 7.18 6.38 0.77
CA ASP A 118 6.78 6.93 2.06
C ASP A 118 5.41 6.35 2.44
N PRO A 119 5.31 5.46 3.44
CA PRO A 119 4.04 4.92 3.91
C PRO A 119 3.17 5.98 4.62
N CYS A 120 3.68 7.20 4.78
CA CYS A 120 3.05 8.31 5.49
C CYS A 120 2.79 8.03 6.98
N ILE A 121 3.67 7.27 7.62
CA ILE A 121 3.52 6.89 9.04
C ILE A 121 4.56 7.62 9.88
N GLU A 122 4.09 8.42 10.83
CA GLU A 122 4.97 8.99 11.85
C GLU A 122 5.46 7.90 12.81
N GLY A 123 6.76 7.62 12.80
CA GLY A 123 7.39 6.65 13.70
C GLY A 123 7.20 5.19 13.27
N GLN A 124 6.64 4.35 14.13
CA GLN A 124 6.46 2.91 13.89
C GLN A 124 4.99 2.54 13.99
N LEU A 125 4.46 1.88 12.95
CA LEU A 125 3.14 1.27 13.01
C LEU A 125 3.20 0.02 13.89
N MET A 126 2.44 0.01 14.98
CA MET A 126 2.39 -1.12 15.89
C MET A 126 1.50 -2.23 15.31
N TRP A 127 1.98 -3.48 15.36
CA TRP A 127 1.17 -4.63 15.01
C TRP A 127 0.24 -5.00 16.18
N THR A 128 -1.01 -4.55 16.13
CA THR A 128 -1.96 -4.68 17.25
C THR A 128 -2.70 -6.01 17.31
N GLY A 129 -2.53 -6.88 16.31
CA GLY A 129 -2.98 -8.27 16.38
C GLY A 129 -3.79 -8.71 15.15
N THR A 130 -4.00 -10.02 15.07
CA THR A 130 -4.66 -10.71 13.96
C THR A 130 -6.04 -11.15 14.42
N LYS A 131 -6.99 -10.22 14.56
CA LYS A 131 -8.39 -10.62 14.81
C LYS A 131 -8.94 -11.19 13.50
N PHE A 132 -8.93 -12.51 13.42
CA PHE A 132 -9.59 -13.34 12.41
C PHE A 132 -10.29 -14.47 13.14
#